data_AF-A0A4R7G3H5-F1
#
_entry.id   AF-A0A4R7G3H5-F1
#
_cell.length_a   1.000
_cell.length_b   1.000
_cell.length_c   1.000
_cell.angle_alpha   90.00
_cell.angle_beta   90.00
_cell.angle_gamma   90.00
#
_symmetry.space_group_name_H-M   'P 1'
#
loop_
_entity.id
_entity.type
_entity.pdbx_description
1 polymer ?
#
loop_
_entity_poly.entity_id
_entity_poly.type
_entity_poly.pdbx_seq_one_letter_code
_entity_poly.pdbx_strand_id
1 'polypeptide(L)'
;MMTQRRRTIGAGATLGAAVLLLSPTMAQASTEAGTEVEWPEEFTSAYTVMATPDEVINSDGEVSPGEEGATGDFMFWINSEEEVICYEITLEGVTGGYESPALTATHIHEAAAGEPGPPRLAFPDPAPIGDEPRTSTGCMAGPFMTGVEGDDDADTGEGFSLAEIEADPAGFTADSHTEEFADGVVRGQLMQVPLDGVETGGGGMQQSSSQIGVFAGAGVLALAGASAFMLIRRNQNA
;
A
#
# COMPACT_ATOMS: atom_id res chain seq x y z
N MET A 1 39.23 70.73 27.04
CA MET A 1 39.97 71.12 25.83
C MET A 1 39.83 70.02 24.80
N MET A 2 39.37 70.36 23.59
CA MET A 2 39.61 69.75 22.25
C MET A 2 39.77 68.20 22.17
N THR A 3 39.10 67.44 21.30
CA THR A 3 38.67 67.79 19.94
C THR A 3 37.69 66.73 19.39
N GLN A 4 36.75 67.23 18.60
CA GLN A 4 35.79 66.52 17.76
C GLN A 4 36.48 65.70 16.66
N ARG A 5 35.95 64.51 16.31
CA ARG A 5 35.97 64.00 14.92
C ARG A 5 34.79 63.06 14.65
N ARG A 6 33.85 63.56 13.85
CA ARG A 6 32.85 62.77 13.12
C ARG A 6 33.55 61.88 12.09
N ARG A 7 33.04 60.68 11.87
CA ARG A 7 33.01 60.03 10.55
C ARG A 7 31.85 59.04 10.48
N THR A 8 30.90 59.38 9.60
CA THR A 8 29.90 58.48 9.00
C THR A 8 30.58 57.51 8.03
N ILE A 9 29.78 56.56 7.50
CA ILE A 9 29.99 55.53 6.45
C ILE A 9 29.77 54.15 7.10
N GLY A 10 28.91 53.26 6.61
CA GLY A 10 28.15 53.20 5.36
C GLY A 10 27.51 51.82 5.28
N ALA A 11 26.43 51.73 4.51
CA ALA A 11 25.60 50.55 4.31
C ALA A 11 26.36 49.34 3.76
N GLY A 12 25.87 48.15 4.11
CA GLY A 12 26.28 46.87 3.54
C GLY A 12 25.25 45.78 3.85
N ALA A 13 24.00 45.99 3.43
CA ALA A 13 22.99 44.93 3.42
C ALA A 13 23.22 44.06 2.18
N THR A 14 23.93 42.95 2.33
CA THR A 14 23.97 41.90 1.29
C THR A 14 22.80 40.96 1.50
N LEU A 15 21.80 41.10 0.63
CA LEU A 15 20.72 40.15 0.41
C LEU A 15 21.32 38.81 -0.05
N GLY A 16 21.50 37.88 0.87
CA GLY A 16 21.74 36.48 0.56
C GLY A 16 20.40 35.81 0.25
N ALA A 17 20.12 35.55 -1.02
CA ALA A 17 18.99 34.74 -1.43
C ALA A 17 19.25 33.28 -1.01
N ALA A 18 18.67 32.88 0.12
CA ALA A 18 18.57 31.48 0.50
C ALA A 18 17.50 30.82 -0.39
N VAL A 19 17.94 30.16 -1.45
CA VAL A 19 17.10 29.22 -2.19
C VAL A 19 16.99 27.98 -1.30
N LEU A 20 15.94 27.95 -0.48
CA LEU A 20 15.49 26.75 0.22
C LEU A 20 14.91 25.81 -0.84
N LEU A 21 15.70 24.82 -1.24
CA LEU A 21 15.21 23.64 -1.94
C LEU A 21 14.33 22.87 -0.94
N LEU A 22 13.02 23.12 -0.95
CA LEU A 22 12.06 22.22 -0.32
C LEU A 22 12.00 20.98 -1.20
N SER A 23 12.77 19.96 -0.84
CA SER A 23 12.45 18.60 -1.26
C SER A 23 11.07 18.26 -0.65
N PRO A 24 10.10 17.77 -1.45
CA PRO A 24 8.90 17.20 -0.85
C PRO A 24 9.34 15.93 -0.13
N THR A 25 9.44 15.99 1.20
CA THR A 25 9.35 14.79 2.01
C THR A 25 7.94 14.24 1.77
N MET A 26 7.84 13.15 1.01
CA MET A 26 6.65 12.31 1.02
C MET A 26 6.40 11.97 2.49
N ALA A 27 5.39 12.60 3.08
CA ALA A 27 4.94 12.22 4.40
C ALA A 27 4.35 10.83 4.25
N GLN A 28 5.13 9.80 4.53
CA GLN A 28 4.60 8.45 4.71
C GLN A 28 3.58 8.57 5.85
N ALA A 29 2.31 8.33 5.53
CA ALA A 29 1.30 8.20 6.56
C ALA A 29 1.58 6.86 7.24
N SER A 30 2.23 6.91 8.41
CA SER A 30 2.28 5.73 9.27
C SER A 30 0.86 5.47 9.75
N THR A 31 0.26 4.36 9.31
CA THR A 31 -0.83 3.76 10.08
C THR A 31 -0.21 3.23 11.37
N GLU A 32 -0.90 3.26 12.50
CA GLU A 32 -0.28 2.82 13.76
C GLU A 32 0.13 1.33 13.71
N ALA A 33 -0.40 0.56 12.75
CA ALA A 33 -0.11 -0.86 12.53
C ALA A 33 1.14 -1.14 11.66
N GLY A 34 1.60 -0.14 10.90
CA GLY A 34 2.75 -0.25 10.00
C GLY A 34 2.88 0.93 9.05
N THR A 35 4.04 1.06 8.41
CA THR A 35 4.31 2.22 7.53
C THR A 35 3.76 1.98 6.14
N GLU A 36 2.83 2.81 5.68
CA GLU A 36 2.32 2.72 4.30
C GLU A 36 3.46 2.95 3.30
N VAL A 37 3.54 2.06 2.30
CA VAL A 37 4.56 2.09 1.25
C VAL A 37 3.92 1.89 -0.13
N GLU A 38 4.66 2.26 -1.17
CA GLU A 38 4.26 1.94 -2.54
C GLU A 38 4.39 0.43 -2.81
N TRP A 39 3.62 -0.06 -3.78
CA TRP A 39 3.69 -1.44 -4.25
C TRP A 39 5.09 -1.76 -4.81
N PRO A 40 5.82 -2.76 -4.30
CA PRO A 40 7.17 -3.08 -4.73
C PRO A 40 7.18 -3.79 -6.09
N GLU A 41 8.33 -3.77 -6.78
CA GLU A 41 8.48 -4.44 -8.07
C GLU A 41 8.60 -5.96 -7.95
N GLU A 42 9.04 -6.46 -6.79
CA GLU A 42 9.31 -7.87 -6.53
C GLU A 42 8.71 -8.33 -5.20
N PHE A 43 8.22 -9.57 -5.18
CA PHE A 43 7.73 -10.27 -4.00
C PHE A 43 8.45 -11.61 -3.85
N THR A 44 8.68 -12.01 -2.61
CA THR A 44 9.26 -13.30 -2.25
C THR A 44 8.19 -14.40 -2.20
N SER A 45 6.94 -14.05 -1.88
CA SER A 45 5.83 -15.01 -1.84
C SER A 45 4.44 -14.36 -1.95
N ALA A 46 3.42 -15.17 -2.20
CA ALA A 46 2.02 -14.75 -2.17
C ALA A 46 1.13 -15.81 -1.50
N TYR A 47 0.06 -15.34 -0.86
CA TYR A 47 -0.88 -16.16 -0.09
C TYR A 47 -2.29 -15.70 -0.34
N THR A 48 -3.22 -16.67 -0.34
CA THR A 48 -4.65 -16.39 -0.34
C THR A 48 -5.31 -16.96 0.90
N VAL A 49 -6.39 -16.33 1.34
CA VAL A 49 -7.30 -16.84 2.35
C VAL A 49 -8.72 -16.74 1.81
N MET A 50 -9.42 -17.87 1.79
CA MET A 50 -10.88 -17.91 1.62
C MET A 50 -11.48 -18.07 3.00
N ALA A 51 -11.95 -16.97 3.57
CA ALA A 51 -12.48 -16.91 4.92
C ALA A 51 -13.99 -17.12 4.93
N THR A 52 -14.46 -17.91 5.89
CA THR A 52 -15.87 -18.21 6.06
C THR A 52 -16.28 -18.07 7.53
N PRO A 53 -17.58 -17.98 7.82
CA PRO A 53 -18.08 -17.79 9.18
C PRO A 53 -17.87 -19.02 10.07
N ASP A 54 -17.82 -20.22 9.49
CA ASP A 54 -17.72 -21.50 10.20
C ASP A 54 -16.31 -21.83 10.72
N GLU A 55 -15.30 -21.12 10.23
CA GLU A 55 -13.90 -21.30 10.61
C GLU A 55 -13.46 -20.38 11.76
N VAL A 56 -14.37 -19.56 12.31
CA VAL A 56 -14.09 -18.64 13.41
C VAL A 56 -13.93 -19.41 14.73
N ILE A 57 -12.82 -19.16 15.41
CA ILE A 57 -12.43 -19.77 16.69
C ILE A 57 -12.18 -18.64 17.69
N ASN A 58 -12.85 -18.69 18.84
CA ASN A 58 -12.65 -17.68 19.89
C ASN A 58 -11.37 -17.92 20.68
N SER A 59 -11.03 -17.01 21.59
CA SER A 59 -9.81 -17.08 22.41
C SER A 59 -9.73 -18.29 23.35
N ASP A 60 -10.86 -18.91 23.69
CA ASP A 60 -10.92 -20.14 24.48
C ASP A 60 -10.68 -21.41 23.63
N GLY A 61 -10.52 -21.27 22.31
CA GLY A 61 -10.34 -22.38 21.36
C GLY A 61 -11.64 -23.08 20.99
N GLU A 62 -12.78 -22.44 21.20
CA GLU A 62 -14.10 -22.95 20.84
C GLU A 62 -14.57 -22.34 19.51
N VAL A 63 -15.32 -23.13 18.73
CA VAL A 63 -15.95 -22.65 17.50
C VAL A 63 -17.00 -21.58 17.85
N SER A 64 -16.84 -20.39 17.30
CA SER A 64 -17.74 -19.24 17.50
C SER A 64 -18.16 -18.71 16.13
N PRO A 65 -19.19 -19.28 15.50
CA PRO A 65 -19.50 -18.96 14.11
C PRO A 65 -19.76 -17.47 13.87
N GLY A 66 -19.17 -16.95 12.80
CA GLY A 66 -19.36 -15.58 12.33
C GLY A 66 -20.72 -15.33 11.67
N GLU A 67 -20.79 -14.31 10.82
CA GLU A 67 -22.04 -13.88 10.18
C GLU A 67 -22.50 -14.84 9.07
N GLU A 68 -23.70 -15.41 9.19
CA GLU A 68 -24.22 -16.35 8.20
C GLU A 68 -24.28 -15.72 6.79
N GLY A 69 -23.58 -16.35 5.83
CA GLY A 69 -23.52 -15.88 4.44
C GLY A 69 -22.44 -14.84 4.16
N ALA A 70 -21.69 -14.39 5.17
CA ALA A 70 -20.50 -13.60 4.97
C ALA A 70 -19.34 -14.44 4.40
N THR A 71 -18.50 -13.82 3.60
CA THR A 71 -17.26 -14.42 3.07
C THR A 71 -16.17 -13.36 3.01
N GLY A 72 -14.91 -13.80 3.07
CA GLY A 72 -13.76 -12.93 2.84
C GLY A 72 -12.77 -13.56 1.88
N ASP A 73 -12.37 -12.80 0.87
CA ASP A 73 -11.27 -13.13 -0.02
C ASP A 73 -10.08 -12.22 0.31
N PHE A 74 -9.02 -12.81 0.84
CA PHE A 74 -7.78 -12.11 1.15
C PHE A 74 -6.70 -12.59 0.19
N MET A 75 -5.95 -11.65 -0.36
CA MET A 75 -4.74 -11.90 -1.11
C MET A 75 -3.63 -11.06 -0.52
N PHE A 76 -2.50 -11.71 -0.24
CA PHE A 76 -1.32 -11.12 0.35
C PHE A 76 -0.11 -11.39 -0.53
N TRP A 77 0.72 -10.38 -0.72
CA TRP A 77 2.03 -10.51 -1.35
C TRP A 77 3.09 -10.02 -0.39
N ILE A 78 4.09 -10.85 -0.14
CA ILE A 78 5.13 -10.60 0.84
C ILE A 78 6.45 -10.39 0.10
N ASN A 79 7.20 -9.39 0.51
CA ASN A 79 8.63 -9.29 0.32
C ASN A 79 9.28 -9.31 1.72
N SER A 80 9.70 -10.50 2.16
CA SER A 80 10.28 -10.70 3.50
C SER A 80 11.68 -10.13 3.63
N GLU A 81 12.38 -9.86 2.53
CA GLU A 81 13.69 -9.20 2.56
C GLU A 81 13.57 -7.71 2.88
N GLU A 82 12.46 -7.08 2.46
CA GLU A 82 12.14 -5.68 2.71
C GLU A 82 11.15 -5.48 3.87
N GLU A 83 10.64 -6.57 4.46
CA GLU A 83 9.55 -6.56 5.44
C GLU A 83 8.32 -5.79 4.95
N VAL A 84 7.95 -6.00 3.68
CA VAL A 84 6.77 -5.40 3.04
C VAL A 84 5.71 -6.45 2.79
N ILE A 85 4.47 -6.15 3.19
CA ILE A 85 3.28 -6.92 2.81
C ILE A 85 2.30 -6.02 2.07
N CYS A 86 1.90 -6.44 0.88
CA CYS A 86 0.79 -5.87 0.13
C CYS A 86 -0.43 -6.75 0.26
N TYR A 87 -1.62 -6.15 0.22
CA TYR A 87 -2.87 -6.85 0.43
C TYR A 87 -3.96 -6.35 -0.51
N GLU A 88 -4.83 -7.27 -0.89
CA GLU A 88 -6.15 -7.02 -1.44
C GLU A 88 -7.14 -7.86 -0.66
N ILE A 89 -8.07 -7.21 0.02
CA ILE A 89 -9.04 -7.83 0.92
C ILE A 89 -10.41 -7.43 0.45
N THR A 90 -11.29 -8.40 0.23
CA THR A 90 -12.69 -8.19 -0.12
C THR A 90 -13.57 -8.97 0.85
N LEU A 91 -14.53 -8.30 1.47
CA LEU A 91 -15.54 -8.92 2.33
C LEU A 91 -16.92 -8.78 1.67
N GLU A 92 -17.62 -9.89 1.50
CA GLU A 92 -19.01 -9.91 1.01
C GLU A 92 -19.95 -10.40 2.12
N GLY A 93 -21.15 -9.83 2.20
CA GLY A 93 -22.16 -10.24 3.18
C GLY A 93 -21.88 -9.82 4.64
N VAL A 94 -20.76 -9.13 4.91
CA VAL A 94 -20.43 -8.59 6.24
C VAL A 94 -21.23 -7.31 6.53
N THR A 95 -21.96 -7.29 7.64
CA THR A 95 -22.76 -6.15 8.11
C THR A 95 -22.19 -5.54 9.41
N GLY A 96 -22.78 -4.43 9.89
CA GLY A 96 -22.32 -3.75 11.10
C GLY A 96 -21.00 -2.95 10.97
N GLY A 97 -20.68 -2.18 12.01
CA GLY A 97 -19.41 -1.46 12.14
C GLY A 97 -18.26 -2.40 12.51
N TYR A 98 -17.02 -1.97 12.26
CA TYR A 98 -15.82 -2.68 12.71
C TYR A 98 -15.57 -2.41 14.19
N GLU A 99 -15.24 -3.45 14.95
CA GLU A 99 -14.80 -3.35 16.34
C GLU A 99 -13.74 -4.42 16.61
N SER A 100 -12.65 -4.03 17.27
CA SER A 100 -11.56 -4.92 17.65
C SER A 100 -10.80 -4.30 18.83
N PRO A 101 -10.20 -5.11 19.72
CA PRO A 101 -9.22 -4.64 20.68
C PRO A 101 -7.92 -4.14 20.03
N ALA A 102 -7.62 -4.60 18.82
CA ALA A 102 -6.47 -4.16 18.03
C ALA A 102 -6.70 -2.78 17.40
N LEU A 103 -5.68 -2.26 16.71
CA LEU A 103 -5.72 -0.95 16.05
C LEU A 103 -6.78 -0.86 14.95
N THR A 104 -7.06 -1.98 14.28
CA THR A 104 -8.13 -2.18 13.29
C THR A 104 -8.79 -3.53 13.54
N ALA A 105 -9.81 -3.88 12.77
CA ALA A 105 -10.58 -5.11 12.93
C ALA A 105 -10.29 -6.14 11.83
N THR A 106 -9.16 -6.06 11.15
CA THR A 106 -8.78 -6.97 10.06
C THR A 106 -7.34 -7.39 10.23
N HIS A 107 -7.06 -8.69 10.30
CA HIS A 107 -5.77 -9.17 10.80
C HIS A 107 -5.20 -10.36 10.02
N ILE A 108 -3.91 -10.61 10.27
CA ILE A 108 -3.34 -11.95 10.22
C ILE A 108 -2.98 -12.36 11.65
N HIS A 109 -3.40 -13.55 12.07
CA HIS A 109 -3.09 -14.19 13.35
C HIS A 109 -2.05 -15.29 13.16
N GLU A 110 -1.16 -15.46 14.14
CA GLU A 110 -0.33 -16.67 14.26
C GLU A 110 -1.17 -17.77 14.91
N ALA A 111 -1.94 -18.48 14.10
CA ALA A 111 -2.88 -19.50 14.51
C ALA A 111 -2.91 -20.65 13.49
N ALA A 112 -2.71 -21.88 13.99
CA ALA A 112 -2.93 -23.09 13.21
C ALA A 112 -4.43 -23.36 13.00
N ALA A 113 -4.74 -24.25 12.05
CA ALA A 113 -6.12 -24.62 11.75
C ALA A 113 -6.84 -25.14 12.99
N GLY A 114 -7.98 -24.52 13.32
CA GLY A 114 -8.80 -24.86 14.48
C GLY A 114 -8.28 -24.37 15.84
N GLU A 115 -7.14 -23.68 15.90
CA GLU A 115 -6.56 -23.15 17.14
C GLU A 115 -6.68 -21.62 17.18
N PRO A 116 -6.80 -21.00 18.37
CA PRO A 116 -6.68 -19.56 18.53
C PRO A 116 -5.21 -19.11 18.48
N GLY A 117 -5.00 -17.82 18.26
CA GLY A 117 -3.66 -17.22 18.29
C GLY A 117 -3.70 -15.70 18.31
N PRO A 118 -2.61 -15.02 18.70
CA PRO A 118 -2.56 -13.56 18.72
C PRO A 118 -2.52 -12.98 17.30
N PRO A 119 -3.05 -11.75 17.08
CA PRO A 119 -2.81 -11.03 15.85
C PRO A 119 -1.32 -10.70 15.74
N ARG A 120 -0.76 -10.77 14.53
CA ARG A 120 0.62 -10.35 14.22
C ARG A 120 0.66 -9.17 13.27
N LEU A 121 -0.38 -9.02 12.45
CA LEU A 121 -0.55 -7.90 11.52
C LEU A 121 -1.97 -7.36 11.64
N ALA A 122 -2.10 -6.03 11.61
CA ALA A 122 -3.38 -5.33 11.55
C ALA A 122 -3.43 -4.50 10.26
N PHE A 123 -4.50 -4.64 9.48
CA PHE A 123 -4.69 -3.99 8.19
C PHE A 123 -5.81 -2.95 8.27
N PRO A 124 -5.76 -1.86 7.46
CA PRO A 124 -6.89 -0.96 7.32
C PRO A 124 -8.19 -1.72 7.02
N ASP A 125 -9.25 -1.42 7.77
CA ASP A 125 -10.52 -2.11 7.62
C ASP A 125 -11.14 -1.89 6.23
N PRO A 126 -11.66 -2.94 5.57
CA PRO A 126 -12.28 -2.81 4.26
C PRO A 126 -13.44 -1.80 4.24
N ALA A 127 -13.49 -0.98 3.20
CA ALA A 127 -14.48 0.09 3.01
C ALA A 127 -15.13 0.01 1.61
N PRO A 128 -16.31 0.62 1.40
CA PRO A 128 -17.15 1.30 2.38
C PRO A 128 -17.89 0.32 3.31
N ILE A 129 -18.35 0.79 4.47
CA ILE A 129 -19.30 0.04 5.32
C ILE A 129 -20.70 0.15 4.68
N GLY A 130 -21.32 -0.98 4.34
CA GLY A 130 -22.66 -1.02 3.74
C GLY A 130 -22.94 -2.29 2.94
N ASP A 131 -23.90 -2.21 2.02
CA ASP A 131 -24.41 -3.35 1.21
C ASP A 131 -23.50 -3.75 0.03
N GLU A 132 -22.44 -3.00 -0.25
CA GLU A 132 -21.45 -3.36 -1.27
C GLU A 132 -20.33 -4.21 -0.66
N PRO A 133 -19.62 -5.03 -1.45
CA PRO A 133 -18.40 -5.66 -0.99
C PRO A 133 -17.47 -4.61 -0.37
N ARG A 134 -16.99 -4.88 0.83
CA ARG A 134 -16.05 -4.01 1.53
C ARG A 134 -14.65 -4.36 1.07
N THR A 135 -13.87 -3.37 0.65
CA THR A 135 -12.54 -3.61 0.07
C THR A 135 -11.44 -2.85 0.80
N SER A 136 -10.27 -3.49 0.97
CA SER A 136 -9.05 -2.85 1.46
C SER A 136 -7.88 -3.25 0.56
N THR A 137 -7.14 -2.27 0.05
CA THR A 137 -5.96 -2.50 -0.80
C THR A 137 -4.85 -1.56 -0.38
N GLY A 138 -3.62 -2.08 -0.31
CA GLY A 138 -2.46 -1.27 0.02
C GLY A 138 -1.22 -2.10 0.27
N CYS A 139 -0.16 -1.44 0.69
CA CYS A 139 1.08 -2.07 1.13
C CYS A 139 1.59 -1.38 2.39
N MET A 140 2.14 -2.18 3.30
CA MET A 140 2.74 -1.70 4.53
C MET A 140 4.07 -2.39 4.80
N ALA A 141 5.00 -1.63 5.37
CA ALA A 141 6.31 -2.09 5.78
C ALA A 141 6.41 -2.15 7.31
N GLY A 142 7.16 -3.14 7.80
CA GLY A 142 7.49 -3.28 9.21
C GLY A 142 8.37 -2.12 9.75
N PRO A 143 8.53 -1.99 11.08
CA PRO A 143 7.99 -2.86 12.12
C PRO A 143 6.46 -2.79 12.19
N PHE A 144 5.85 -3.94 12.46
CA PHE A 144 4.40 -4.09 12.56
C PHE A 144 3.94 -3.94 14.00
N MET A 145 2.73 -3.42 14.17
CA MET A 145 2.08 -3.31 15.46
C MET A 145 0.62 -3.72 15.31
N THR A 146 0.04 -4.20 16.39
CA THR A 146 -1.36 -4.63 16.45
C THR A 146 -2.16 -3.83 17.46
N GLY A 147 -1.51 -3.17 18.41
CA GLY A 147 -2.15 -2.48 19.54
C GLY A 147 -2.61 -3.42 20.65
N VAL A 148 -2.39 -4.73 20.52
CA VAL A 148 -2.74 -5.74 21.52
C VAL A 148 -1.50 -6.13 22.29
N GLU A 149 -1.55 -6.07 23.61
CA GLU A 149 -0.46 -6.53 24.49
C GLU A 149 -0.52 -8.06 24.65
N GLY A 150 0.61 -8.74 24.47
CA GLY A 150 0.79 -10.15 24.74
C GLY A 150 1.09 -10.45 26.22
N ASP A 151 1.34 -11.72 26.53
CA ASP A 151 1.61 -12.20 27.91
C ASP A 151 2.88 -11.60 28.54
N ASP A 152 3.77 -11.05 27.73
CA ASP A 152 5.02 -10.40 28.14
C ASP A 152 4.93 -8.87 28.20
N ASP A 153 3.70 -8.32 28.16
CA ASP A 153 3.39 -6.88 28.12
C ASP A 153 3.95 -6.15 26.87
N ALA A 154 4.36 -6.89 25.83
CA ALA A 154 4.79 -6.34 24.53
C ALA A 154 3.64 -6.38 23.50
N ASP A 155 3.68 -5.52 22.48
CA ASP A 155 2.69 -5.60 21.39
C ASP A 155 2.82 -6.93 20.65
N THR A 156 1.71 -7.58 20.29
CA THR A 156 1.74 -8.88 19.62
C THR A 156 2.32 -8.83 18.20
N GLY A 157 2.43 -7.66 17.57
CA GLY A 157 3.18 -7.46 16.33
C GLY A 157 4.67 -7.13 16.55
N GLU A 158 5.09 -6.79 17.77
CA GLU A 158 6.47 -6.37 18.04
C GLU A 158 7.45 -7.50 17.73
N GLY A 159 8.40 -7.23 16.84
CA GLY A 159 9.45 -8.18 16.47
C GLY A 159 8.99 -9.29 15.51
N PHE A 160 7.73 -9.32 15.11
CA PHE A 160 7.22 -10.23 14.08
C PHE A 160 7.89 -9.94 12.73
N SER A 161 8.31 -10.99 12.04
CA SER A 161 8.87 -10.92 10.68
C SER A 161 7.99 -11.66 9.69
N LEU A 162 7.82 -11.09 8.49
CA LEU A 162 7.09 -11.75 7.41
C LEU A 162 7.74 -13.08 6.98
N ALA A 163 9.03 -13.29 7.25
CA ALA A 163 9.70 -14.56 7.02
C ALA A 163 9.09 -15.72 7.84
N GLU A 164 8.41 -15.43 8.96
CA GLU A 164 7.71 -16.45 9.75
C GLU A 164 6.51 -17.02 8.99
N ILE A 165 5.76 -16.18 8.27
CA ILE A 165 4.67 -16.62 7.37
C ILE A 165 5.22 -17.48 6.25
N GLU A 166 6.36 -17.10 5.67
CA GLU A 166 6.99 -17.89 4.60
C GLU A 166 7.51 -19.24 5.06
N ALA A 167 7.95 -19.33 6.31
CA ALA A 167 8.45 -20.56 6.90
C ALA A 167 7.32 -21.56 7.21
N ASP A 168 6.16 -21.08 7.68
CA ASP A 168 5.01 -21.92 8.02
C ASP A 168 3.66 -21.22 7.77
N PRO A 169 3.20 -21.10 6.51
CA PRO A 169 1.95 -20.39 6.22
C PRO A 169 0.71 -21.09 6.81
N ALA A 170 0.78 -22.40 7.07
CA ALA A 170 -0.30 -23.15 7.71
C ALA A 170 -0.45 -22.84 9.21
N GLY A 171 0.51 -22.10 9.78
CA GLY A 171 0.45 -21.53 11.13
C GLY A 171 -0.20 -20.15 11.19
N PHE A 172 -0.77 -19.62 10.09
CA PHE A 172 -1.36 -18.28 10.07
C PHE A 172 -2.77 -18.21 9.47
N THR A 173 -3.67 -17.51 10.14
CA THR A 173 -5.03 -17.22 9.62
C THR A 173 -5.23 -15.74 9.32
N ALA A 174 -6.18 -15.42 8.46
CA ALA A 174 -6.69 -14.05 8.33
C ALA A 174 -8.17 -14.00 8.69
N ASP A 175 -8.59 -12.88 9.26
CA ASP A 175 -9.95 -12.63 9.69
C ASP A 175 -10.32 -11.14 9.61
N SER A 176 -11.61 -10.89 9.83
CA SER A 176 -12.12 -9.57 10.17
C SER A 176 -13.12 -9.68 11.33
N HIS A 177 -13.39 -8.58 12.02
CA HIS A 177 -14.30 -8.51 13.16
C HIS A 177 -15.31 -7.37 12.98
N THR A 178 -16.51 -7.53 13.55
CA THR A 178 -17.52 -6.48 13.60
C THR A 178 -18.10 -6.36 14.99
N GLU A 179 -18.82 -5.27 15.28
CA GLU A 179 -19.48 -5.03 16.57
C GLU A 179 -20.38 -6.21 17.00
N GLU A 180 -21.02 -6.90 16.05
CA GLU A 180 -21.90 -8.04 16.33
C GLU A 180 -21.15 -9.38 16.40
N PHE A 181 -19.95 -9.45 15.79
CA PHE A 181 -19.12 -10.65 15.66
C PHE A 181 -17.69 -10.36 16.15
N ALA A 182 -17.58 -10.05 17.45
CA ALA A 182 -16.32 -9.66 18.08
C ALA A 182 -15.26 -10.78 18.10
N ASP A 183 -15.67 -12.06 18.12
CA ASP A 183 -14.74 -13.20 17.99
C ASP A 183 -14.23 -13.39 16.55
N GLY A 184 -14.87 -12.74 15.58
CA GLY A 184 -14.57 -12.82 14.15
C GLY A 184 -15.85 -12.93 13.32
N VAL A 185 -15.96 -12.13 12.26
CA VAL A 185 -17.07 -12.22 11.29
C VAL A 185 -16.82 -13.29 10.22
N VAL A 186 -15.56 -13.45 9.82
CA VAL A 186 -15.06 -14.50 8.93
C VAL A 186 -13.62 -14.82 9.31
N ARG A 187 -13.19 -16.07 9.12
CA ARG A 187 -11.79 -16.51 9.32
C ARG A 187 -11.39 -17.54 8.27
N GLY A 188 -10.11 -17.62 7.93
CA GLY A 188 -9.58 -18.70 7.10
C GLY A 188 -8.06 -18.85 7.22
N GLN A 189 -7.54 -19.99 6.76
CA GLN A 189 -6.09 -20.29 6.78
C GLN A 189 -5.37 -19.72 5.56
N LEU A 190 -4.14 -19.22 5.75
CA LEU A 190 -3.25 -18.84 4.65
C LEU A 190 -2.86 -20.07 3.81
N MET A 191 -3.00 -19.92 2.50
CA MET A 191 -2.56 -20.89 1.50
C MET A 191 -1.62 -20.22 0.51
N GLN A 192 -0.42 -20.77 0.36
CA GLN A 192 0.55 -20.23 -0.59
C GLN A 192 0.06 -20.40 -2.04
N VAL A 193 0.21 -19.36 -2.84
CA VAL A 193 -0.10 -19.36 -4.27
C VAL A 193 1.12 -18.96 -5.10
N PRO A 194 1.24 -19.43 -6.36
CA PRO A 194 2.33 -19.00 -7.24
C PRO A 194 2.26 -17.50 -7.52
N LEU A 195 3.40 -16.80 -7.46
CA LEU A 195 3.51 -15.37 -7.83
C LEU A 195 3.03 -15.11 -9.26
N ASP A 196 3.34 -16.01 -10.19
CA ASP A 196 2.91 -15.93 -11.61
C ASP A 196 1.40 -16.13 -11.82
N GLY A 197 0.66 -16.52 -10.77
CA GLY A 197 -0.80 -16.69 -10.78
C GLY A 197 -1.58 -15.42 -10.47
N VAL A 198 -0.89 -14.36 -10.01
CA VAL A 198 -1.42 -13.02 -9.86
C VAL A 198 -0.70 -12.18 -10.89
N GLU A 199 -1.41 -11.71 -11.92
CA GLU A 199 -0.89 -10.65 -12.77
C GLU A 199 -0.55 -9.46 -11.89
N THR A 200 0.74 -9.25 -11.61
CA THR A 200 1.23 -8.09 -10.88
C THR A 200 0.76 -6.86 -11.64
N GLY A 201 -0.30 -6.23 -11.13
CA GLY A 201 -0.96 -5.04 -11.67
C GLY A 201 -0.09 -3.78 -11.65
N GLY A 202 1.23 -3.94 -11.70
CA GLY A 202 2.19 -2.88 -11.95
C GLY A 202 2.05 -2.42 -13.39
N GLY A 203 1.24 -1.37 -13.59
CA GLY A 203 1.03 -0.72 -14.87
C GLY A 203 2.34 -0.41 -15.59
N GLY A 204 2.67 -1.24 -16.58
CA GLY A 204 3.77 -0.98 -17.50
C GLY A 204 3.53 0.32 -18.25
N MET A 205 4.24 1.38 -17.86
CA MET A 205 4.38 2.58 -18.66
C MET A 205 5.15 2.21 -19.94
N GLN A 206 4.44 1.81 -20.99
CA GLN A 206 5.03 1.57 -22.29
C GLN A 206 5.54 2.91 -22.84
N GLN A 207 6.85 3.15 -22.74
CA GLN A 207 7.51 4.14 -23.57
C GLN A 207 7.26 3.77 -25.04
N SER A 208 6.34 4.51 -25.69
CA SER A 208 6.20 4.50 -27.15
C SER A 208 7.46 5.10 -27.76
N SER A 209 8.49 4.27 -27.93
CA SER A 209 9.56 4.53 -28.88
C SER A 209 9.03 4.25 -30.28
N SER A 210 8.49 5.28 -30.92
CA SER A 210 8.13 5.24 -32.34
C SER A 210 9.39 5.07 -33.19
N GLN A 211 9.84 3.84 -33.38
CA GLN A 211 10.73 3.47 -34.47
C GLN A 211 9.93 2.78 -35.57
N ILE A 212 9.45 3.58 -36.51
CA ILE A 212 8.86 3.10 -37.76
C ILE A 212 10.01 2.62 -38.66
N GLY A 213 10.16 1.30 -38.74
CA GLY A 213 10.98 0.63 -39.74
C GLY A 213 10.34 0.67 -41.12
N VAL A 214 11.08 1.29 -42.06
CA VAL A 214 11.26 0.94 -43.48
C VAL A 214 10.18 0.08 -44.15
N PHE A 215 9.41 0.70 -45.06
CA PHE A 215 8.82 0.00 -46.22
C PHE A 215 9.51 0.46 -47.50
N ALA A 216 10.04 -0.52 -48.24
CA ALA A 216 10.61 -0.37 -49.57
C ALA A 216 9.50 -0.10 -50.61
N GLY A 217 9.71 0.88 -51.48
CA GLY A 217 8.85 1.14 -52.63
C GLY A 217 9.55 2.09 -53.61
N ALA A 218 9.87 1.56 -54.79
CA ALA A 218 10.68 2.20 -55.81
C ALA A 218 10.00 3.40 -56.49
N GLY A 219 10.82 4.39 -56.86
CA GLY A 219 10.60 5.26 -58.02
C GLY A 219 10.19 6.70 -57.72
N VAL A 220 11.11 7.64 -57.91
CA VAL A 220 11.10 8.65 -59.00
C VAL A 220 12.11 9.76 -58.65
N LEU A 221 13.01 9.99 -59.60
CA LEU A 221 13.96 11.10 -59.68
C LEU A 221 13.25 12.47 -59.63
N ALA A 222 13.85 13.46 -58.98
CA ALA A 222 14.37 14.68 -59.65
C ALA A 222 14.48 15.91 -58.73
N LEU A 223 15.71 16.47 -58.74
CA LEU A 223 16.05 17.89 -58.89
C LEU A 223 15.71 18.92 -57.79
N ALA A 224 16.82 19.45 -57.26
CA ALA A 224 17.13 20.85 -56.94
C ALA A 224 16.02 21.91 -57.14
N GLY A 225 15.88 22.78 -56.14
CA GLY A 225 15.15 24.03 -56.29
C GLY A 225 15.16 24.87 -55.02
N ALA A 226 16.04 25.88 -55.01
CA ALA A 226 16.01 26.93 -54.01
C ALA A 226 14.73 27.78 -54.12
N SER A 227 14.48 28.50 -53.02
CA SER A 227 13.84 29.81 -52.93
C SER A 227 12.30 29.93 -53.00
N ALA A 228 11.85 30.69 -51.99
CA ALA A 228 10.92 31.81 -52.06
C ALA A 228 9.48 31.58 -51.55
N PHE A 229 9.17 32.46 -50.59
CA PHE A 229 7.92 33.23 -50.48
C PHE A 229 6.61 32.49 -50.22
N MET A 230 6.16 32.54 -48.96
CA MET A 230 5.15 33.48 -48.47
C MET A 230 4.51 32.86 -47.25
N LEU A 231 4.35 33.63 -46.18
CA LEU A 231 3.03 33.80 -45.59
C LEU A 231 2.99 35.11 -44.81
N ILE A 232 2.36 36.05 -45.50
CA ILE A 232 1.72 37.27 -45.06
C ILE A 232 1.20 37.14 -43.62
N ARG A 233 1.69 38.02 -42.73
CA ARG A 233 0.97 38.37 -41.51
C ARG A 233 0.60 39.86 -41.58
N ARG A 234 -0.72 40.07 -41.53
CA ARG A 234 -1.46 41.32 -41.27
C ARG A 234 -0.67 42.29 -40.38
N ASN A 235 -0.80 43.61 -40.61
CA ASN A 235 -1.75 44.46 -39.89
C ASN A 235 -1.55 45.97 -40.19
N GLN A 236 -2.64 46.73 -39.98
CA GLN A 236 -2.73 48.21 -39.81
C GLN A 236 -2.71 49.06 -41.08
N ASN A 237 -3.41 50.19 -41.22
CA ASN A 237 -4.58 50.84 -40.61
C ASN A 237 -4.73 52.13 -41.44
N ALA A 238 -5.97 52.57 -41.70
CA ALA A 238 -6.41 53.92 -42.10
C ALA A 238 -5.64 54.64 -43.24
#